data_AF-A0A2D6ZT48-F1
#
_entry.id   AF-A0A2D6ZT48-F1
#
_cell.length_a   1.000
_cell.length_b   1.000
_cell.length_c   1.000
_cell.angle_alpha   90.00
_cell.angle_beta   90.00
_cell.angle_gamma   90.00
#
_symmetry.space_group_name_H-M   'P 1'
#
loop_
_entity.id
_entity.type
_entity.pdbx_description
1 polymer ?
#
loop_
_entity_poly.entity_id
_entity_poly.type
_entity_poly.pdbx_seq_one_letter_code
_entity_poly.pdbx_strand_id
1 'polypeptide(L)'
;MKNVIILLTLSGLIPFYLEDIIFLLSLFNVSIFFEFSNLYQYIYGSIVISFLSGMQWQRFIYHSEKSVYKYFLPIFSSIWAWSLIFDIFNSLFIVISGLSFCLIIELIFQNKLIPVWFKNLRIITTILAILSFYV
;
A
#
# COMPACT_ATOMS: atom_id res chain seq x y z
N MET A 1 19.14 -9.36 -8.47
CA MET A 1 18.42 -8.39 -7.61
C MET A 1 16.95 -8.21 -7.97
N LYS A 2 16.56 -8.00 -9.25
CA LYS A 2 15.15 -7.83 -9.65
C LYS A 2 14.17 -8.87 -9.08
N ASN A 3 14.48 -10.16 -9.19
CA ASN A 3 13.59 -11.24 -8.71
C ASN A 3 13.41 -11.19 -7.19
N VAL A 4 14.46 -10.83 -6.45
CA VAL A 4 14.40 -10.66 -4.99
C VAL A 4 13.46 -9.51 -4.63
N ILE A 5 13.53 -8.39 -5.36
CA ILE A 5 12.62 -7.25 -5.15
C ILE A 5 11.18 -7.65 -5.43
N ILE A 6 10.93 -8.38 -6.53
CA ILE A 6 9.59 -8.88 -6.87
C ILE A 6 9.06 -9.77 -5.73
N LEU A 7 9.85 -10.74 -5.29
CA LEU A 7 9.47 -11.67 -4.22
C LEU A 7 9.16 -10.92 -2.92
N LEU A 8 10.03 -10.00 -2.50
CA LEU A 8 9.82 -9.21 -1.29
C LEU A 8 8.57 -8.33 -1.39
N THR A 9 8.35 -7.67 -2.53
CA THR A 9 7.17 -6.81 -2.72
C THR A 9 5.87 -7.63 -2.68
N LEU A 10 5.86 -8.82 -3.30
CA LEU A 10 4.72 -9.73 -3.25
C LEU A 10 4.50 -10.31 -1.84
N SER A 11 5.58 -10.61 -1.10
CA SER A 11 5.46 -11.06 0.29
C SER A 11 4.87 -9.99 1.21
N GLY A 12 5.05 -8.71 0.87
CA GLY A 12 4.36 -7.58 1.53
C GLY A 12 2.84 -7.58 1.35
N LEU A 13 2.27 -8.45 0.51
CA LEU A 13 0.82 -8.62 0.43
C LEU A 13 0.27 -9.58 1.47
N ILE A 14 1.11 -10.43 2.08
CA ILE A 14 0.66 -11.44 3.04
C ILE A 14 -0.19 -10.83 4.17
N PRO A 15 0.21 -9.69 4.79
CA PRO A 15 -0.58 -9.12 5.88
C PRO A 15 -1.98 -8.63 5.46
N PHE A 16 -2.21 -8.33 4.17
CA PHE A 16 -3.53 -7.98 3.68
C PHE A 16 -4.50 -9.17 3.68
N TYR A 17 -4.00 -10.41 3.62
CA TYR A 17 -4.80 -11.63 3.54
C TYR A 17 -4.74 -12.48 4.82
N LEU A 18 -4.19 -11.94 5.91
CA LEU A 18 -3.96 -12.74 7.13
C LEU A 18 -5.24 -13.29 7.75
N GLU A 19 -6.32 -12.51 7.76
CA GLU A 19 -7.63 -12.96 8.28
C GLU A 19 -8.15 -14.17 7.49
N ASP A 20 -8.10 -14.11 6.15
CA ASP A 20 -8.49 -15.23 5.27
C ASP A 20 -7.61 -16.46 5.49
N ILE A 21 -6.30 -16.24 5.60
CA ILE A 21 -5.33 -17.33 5.83
C ILE A 21 -5.63 -18.03 7.16
N ILE A 22 -5.93 -17.27 8.21
CA ILE A 22 -6.27 -17.81 9.53
C ILE A 22 -7.60 -18.55 9.49
N PHE A 23 -8.60 -17.99 8.81
CA PHE A 23 -9.87 -18.67 8.59
C PHE A 23 -9.67 -20.01 7.87
N LEU A 24 -8.90 -20.04 6.78
CA LEU A 24 -8.58 -21.28 6.05
C LEU A 24 -7.85 -22.30 6.93
N LEU A 25 -6.89 -21.87 7.75
CA LEU A 25 -6.17 -22.76 8.66
C LEU A 25 -7.07 -23.34 9.75
N SER A 26 -8.06 -22.56 10.22
CA SER A 26 -9.05 -23.04 11.19
C SER A 26 -9.91 -24.19 10.64
N LEU A 27 -10.18 -24.21 9.32
CA LEU A 27 -10.88 -25.33 8.65
C LEU A 27 -10.08 -26.65 8.69
N PHE A 28 -8.76 -26.57 8.85
CA PHE A 28 -7.88 -27.73 8.98
C PHE A 28 -7.62 -28.12 10.45
N ASN A 29 -8.41 -27.62 11.40
CA ASN A 29 -8.24 -27.81 12.85
C ASN A 29 -6.87 -27.36 13.37
N VAL A 30 -6.20 -26.43 12.68
CA VAL A 30 -4.99 -25.80 13.20
C VAL A 30 -5.41 -24.70 14.16
N SER A 31 -5.23 -24.93 15.46
CA SER A 31 -5.56 -23.94 16.50
C SER A 31 -4.56 -22.79 16.46
N ILE A 32 -4.94 -21.67 15.86
CA ILE A 32 -4.14 -20.45 15.81
C ILE A 32 -4.78 -19.44 16.75
N PHE A 33 -4.09 -19.12 17.84
CA PHE A 33 -4.53 -18.16 18.84
C PHE A 33 -4.05 -16.75 18.47
N PHE A 34 -4.59 -16.19 17.39
CA PHE A 34 -4.37 -14.79 17.01
C PHE A 34 -5.72 -14.10 16.86
N GLU A 35 -6.01 -13.17 17.77
CA GLU A 35 -7.13 -12.23 17.64
C GLU A 35 -6.59 -10.95 17.02
N PHE A 36 -6.90 -10.74 15.74
CA PHE A 36 -6.64 -9.46 15.09
C PHE A 36 -7.80 -8.51 15.38
N SER A 37 -7.50 -7.23 15.57
CA SER A 37 -8.55 -6.23 15.58
C SER A 37 -9.17 -6.14 14.20
N ASN A 38 -10.46 -5.83 14.11
CA ASN A 38 -11.14 -5.55 12.84
C ASN A 38 -10.50 -4.39 12.05
N LEU A 39 -9.55 -3.66 12.67
CA LEU A 39 -8.81 -2.56 12.05
C LEU A 39 -7.45 -2.98 11.51
N TYR A 40 -6.99 -4.21 11.76
CA TYR A 40 -5.63 -4.66 11.44
C TYR A 40 -5.27 -4.45 9.97
N GLN A 41 -6.12 -4.96 9.07
CA GLN A 41 -5.90 -4.87 7.62
C GLN A 41 -5.82 -3.41 7.15
N TYR A 42 -6.66 -2.53 7.72
CA TYR A 42 -6.66 -1.11 7.38
C TYR A 42 -5.43 -0.37 7.93
N ILE A 43 -5.02 -0.67 9.15
CA ILE A 43 -3.79 -0.13 9.75
C ILE A 43 -2.58 -0.54 8.91
N TYR A 44 -2.52 -1.81 8.48
CA TYR A 44 -1.46 -2.27 7.59
C TYR A 44 -1.48 -1.53 6.25
N GLY A 45 -2.66 -1.33 5.67
CA GLY A 45 -2.85 -0.51 4.48
C GLY A 45 -2.29 0.91 4.65
N SER A 46 -2.57 1.55 5.78
CA SER A 46 -2.04 2.89 6.10
C SER A 46 -0.51 2.90 6.24
N ILE A 47 0.08 1.88 6.87
CA ILE A 47 1.55 1.72 6.95
C ILE A 47 2.15 1.61 5.53
N VAL A 48 1.55 0.79 4.66
CA VAL A 48 1.99 0.64 3.27
C VAL A 48 1.91 1.97 2.53
N ILE A 49 0.81 2.71 2.65
CA ILE A 49 0.65 4.03 2.01
C ILE A 49 1.73 5.01 2.51
N SER A 50 2.01 5.07 3.81
CA SER A 50 3.08 5.91 4.37
C SER A 50 4.47 5.52 3.85
N PHE A 51 4.77 4.22 3.74
CA PHE A 51 6.02 3.74 3.16
C PHE A 51 6.17 4.15 1.69
N LEU A 52 5.10 4.00 0.90
CA LEU A 52 5.07 4.41 -0.51
C LEU A 52 5.26 5.92 -0.67
N SER A 53 4.58 6.70 0.16
CA SER A 53 4.74 8.16 0.22
C SER A 53 6.19 8.56 0.43
N GLY A 54 6.89 7.96 1.41
CA GLY A 54 8.31 8.23 1.67
C GLY A 54 9.19 7.93 0.45
N MET A 55 8.99 6.77 -0.20
CA MET A 55 9.75 6.41 -1.40
C MET A 55 9.50 7.38 -2.57
N GLN A 56 8.25 7.77 -2.78
CA GLN A 56 7.88 8.71 -3.84
C GLN A 56 8.49 10.09 -3.59
N TRP A 57 8.42 10.58 -2.35
CA TRP A 57 9.02 11.85 -1.95
C TRP A 57 10.53 11.86 -2.21
N GLN A 58 11.23 10.79 -1.80
CA GLN A 58 12.66 10.65 -2.04
C GLN A 58 13.03 10.64 -3.53
N ARG A 59 12.23 10.01 -4.39
CA ARG A 59 12.46 10.02 -5.85
C ARG A 59 12.37 11.43 -6.44
N PHE A 60 11.43 12.25 -5.96
CA PHE A 60 11.31 13.63 -6.42
C PHE A 60 12.49 14.50 -5.96
N ILE A 61 12.98 14.31 -4.73
CA ILE A 61 14.20 14.97 -4.24
C ILE A 61 15.39 14.58 -5.09
N TYR A 62 15.61 13.28 -5.30
CA TYR A 62 16.76 12.77 -6.04
C TYR A 62 16.81 13.30 -7.48
N HIS A 63 15.65 13.49 -8.12
CA HIS A 63 15.56 14.03 -9.48
C HIS A 63 15.42 15.55 -9.53
N SER A 64 15.60 16.26 -8.41
CA SER A 64 15.58 17.73 -8.33
C SER A 64 14.36 18.36 -9.01
N GLU A 65 13.17 17.82 -8.71
CA GLU A 65 11.93 18.32 -9.27
C GLU A 65 11.72 19.80 -8.92
N LYS A 66 11.34 20.62 -9.91
CA LYS A 66 11.25 22.08 -9.73
C LYS A 66 9.92 22.53 -9.11
N SER A 67 8.88 21.72 -9.26
CA SER A 67 7.53 22.11 -8.87
C SER A 67 7.20 21.63 -7.45
N VAL A 68 7.00 22.59 -6.54
CA VAL A 68 6.72 22.35 -5.11
C VAL A 68 5.55 21.38 -4.90
N TYR A 69 4.49 21.47 -5.71
CA TYR A 69 3.31 20.61 -5.58
C TYR A 69 3.65 19.11 -5.69
N LYS A 70 4.68 18.73 -6.47
CA LYS A 70 5.08 17.31 -6.60
C LYS A 70 5.61 16.74 -5.29
N TYR A 71 6.26 17.55 -4.46
CA TYR A 71 6.70 17.13 -3.12
C TYR A 71 5.52 16.99 -2.16
N PHE A 72 4.43 17.74 -2.38
CA PHE A 72 3.24 17.66 -1.56
C PHE A 72 2.39 16.41 -1.83
N LEU A 73 2.34 15.90 -3.08
CA LEU A 73 1.50 14.74 -3.43
C LEU A 73 1.78 13.48 -2.56
N PRO A 74 3.04 13.06 -2.36
CA PRO A 74 3.33 11.92 -1.49
C PRO A 74 2.98 12.23 -0.03
N ILE A 75 3.32 13.42 0.46
CA ILE A 75 3.01 13.85 1.84
C ILE A 75 1.50 13.75 2.10
N PHE A 76 0.70 14.26 1.16
CA PHE A 76 -0.76 14.16 1.21
C PHE A 76 -1.23 12.71 1.33
N SER A 77 -0.64 11.77 0.56
CA SER A 77 -0.98 10.35 0.64
C SER A 77 -0.79 9.78 2.04
N SER A 78 0.30 10.15 2.72
CA SER A 78 0.55 9.69 4.09
C SER A 78 -0.41 10.33 5.09
N ILE A 79 -0.65 11.65 4.99
CA ILE A 79 -1.61 12.34 5.87
C ILE A 79 -3.01 11.74 5.70
N TRP A 80 -3.40 11.48 4.45
CA TRP A 80 -4.66 10.82 4.11
C TRP A 80 -4.78 9.46 4.77
N ALA A 81 -3.75 8.61 4.68
CA ALA A 81 -3.74 7.29 5.34
C ALA A 81 -3.90 7.36 6.86
N TRP A 82 -3.28 8.34 7.52
CA TRP A 82 -3.38 8.53 8.96
C TRP A 82 -4.69 9.18 9.42
N SER A 83 -5.51 9.70 8.49
CA SER A 83 -6.88 10.14 8.81
C SER A 83 -7.74 9.02 9.39
N LEU A 84 -7.33 7.76 9.19
CA LEU A 84 -7.93 6.56 9.79
C LEU A 84 -7.99 6.63 11.33
N ILE A 85 -6.99 7.21 12.00
CA ILE A 85 -6.98 7.33 13.47
C ILE A 85 -8.12 8.22 13.97
N PHE A 86 -8.48 9.22 13.19
CA PHE A 86 -9.47 10.22 13.56
C PHE A 86 -10.90 9.81 13.18
N ASP A 87 -11.08 8.63 12.57
CA ASP A 87 -12.37 8.08 12.12
C ASP A 87 -13.21 9.10 11.31
N ILE A 88 -12.52 9.92 10.50
CA ILE A 88 -13.16 11.02 9.74
C ILE A 88 -13.98 10.46 8.57
N PHE A 89 -13.47 9.39 7.95
CA PHE A 89 -14.09 8.73 6.81
C PHE A 89 -14.07 7.21 7.01
N ASN A 90 -14.87 6.51 6.23
CA ASN A 90 -14.86 5.05 6.20
C ASN A 90 -13.43 4.51 5.94
N SER A 91 -12.96 3.58 6.80
CA SER A 91 -11.60 3.03 6.75
C SER A 91 -11.24 2.38 5.41
N LEU A 92 -12.18 1.65 4.80
CA LEU A 92 -12.01 1.04 3.48
C LEU A 92 -11.81 2.11 2.40
N PHE A 93 -12.62 3.18 2.44
CA PHE A 93 -12.46 4.30 1.53
C PHE A 93 -11.09 4.97 1.67
N ILE A 94 -10.63 5.22 2.91
CA ILE A 94 -9.32 5.84 3.17
C ILE A 94 -8.20 5.00 2.54
N VAL A 95 -8.17 3.70 2.80
CA VAL A 95 -7.09 2.83 2.34
C VAL A 95 -7.13 2.63 0.82
N ILE A 96 -8.29 2.32 0.24
CA ILE A 96 -8.39 2.10 -1.22
C ILE A 96 -8.05 3.37 -2.00
N SER A 97 -8.57 4.53 -1.58
CA SER A 97 -8.26 5.79 -2.24
C SER A 97 -6.80 6.19 -2.06
N GLY A 98 -6.20 5.95 -0.88
CA GLY A 98 -4.78 6.21 -0.63
C GLY A 98 -3.85 5.32 -1.47
N LEU A 99 -4.12 4.02 -1.53
CA LEU A 99 -3.37 3.07 -2.38
C LEU A 99 -3.48 3.44 -3.87
N SER A 100 -4.69 3.79 -4.31
CA SER A 100 -4.95 4.23 -5.69
C SER A 100 -4.23 5.53 -6.01
N PHE A 101 -4.26 6.49 -5.09
CA PHE A 101 -3.59 7.78 -5.26
C PHE A 101 -2.06 7.62 -5.31
N CYS A 102 -1.48 6.77 -4.47
CA CYS A 102 -0.06 6.41 -4.57
C CYS A 102 0.28 5.82 -5.95
N LEU A 103 -0.57 4.94 -6.49
CA LEU A 103 -0.35 4.38 -7.84
C LEU A 103 -0.45 5.46 -8.92
N ILE A 104 -1.41 6.38 -8.82
CA ILE A 104 -1.55 7.54 -9.73
C ILE A 104 -0.28 8.42 -9.71
N ILE A 105 0.29 8.68 -8.53
CA ILE A 105 1.55 9.42 -8.40
C ILE A 105 2.66 8.74 -9.22
N GLU A 106 2.80 7.42 -9.08
CA GLU A 106 3.83 6.67 -9.81
C GLU A 106 3.60 6.65 -11.33
N LEU A 107 2.35 6.44 -11.77
CA LEU A 107 2.02 6.28 -13.19
C LEU A 107 1.98 7.60 -13.96
N ILE A 108 1.59 8.71 -13.32
CA ILE A 108 1.46 10.00 -13.97
C ILE A 108 2.69 10.87 -13.70
N PHE A 109 3.02 11.08 -12.42
CA PHE A 109 4.02 12.07 -12.03
C PHE A 109 5.45 11.50 -12.00
N GLN A 110 5.61 10.20 -11.77
CA GLN A 110 6.92 9.53 -11.71
C GLN A 110 7.15 8.53 -12.86
N ASN A 111 6.33 8.58 -13.91
CA ASN A 111 6.34 7.59 -14.99
C ASN A 111 7.73 7.38 -15.61
N LYS A 112 8.48 8.49 -15.75
CA LYS A 112 9.83 8.52 -16.34
C LYS A 112 10.95 8.23 -15.33
N LEU A 113 10.65 8.27 -14.03
CA LEU A 113 11.62 8.10 -12.94
C LEU A 113 11.78 6.63 -12.53
N ILE A 114 10.86 5.76 -12.97
CA ILE A 114 10.74 4.38 -12.50
C ILE A 114 10.78 3.43 -13.70
N PRO A 115 11.55 2.32 -13.64
CA PRO A 115 11.59 1.35 -14.72
C PRO A 115 10.23 0.64 -14.91
N VAL A 116 9.92 0.28 -16.16
CA VAL A 116 8.61 -0.31 -16.54
C VAL A 116 8.26 -1.56 -15.74
N TRP A 117 9.23 -2.44 -15.48
CA TRP A 117 8.97 -3.66 -14.72
C TRP A 117 8.51 -3.39 -13.28
N PHE A 118 9.01 -2.31 -12.65
CA PHE A 118 8.62 -1.96 -11.28
C PHE A 118 7.23 -1.32 -11.30
N LYS A 119 6.91 -0.49 -12.30
CA LYS A 119 5.54 0.04 -12.48
C LYS A 119 4.50 -1.09 -12.62
N ASN A 120 4.80 -2.11 -13.43
CA ASN A 120 3.90 -3.26 -13.58
C ASN A 120 3.72 -4.01 -12.25
N LEU A 121 4.82 -4.23 -11.52
CA LEU A 121 4.76 -4.82 -10.18
C LEU A 121 3.87 -3.99 -9.24
N ARG A 122 4.02 -2.66 -9.24
CA ARG A 122 3.21 -1.74 -8.43
C ARG A 122 1.72 -1.85 -8.76
N ILE A 123 1.35 -1.83 -10.05
CA ILE A 123 -0.04 -2.05 -10.50
C ILE A 123 -0.58 -3.38 -9.94
N ILE A 124 0.13 -4.48 -10.15
CA ILE A 124 -0.30 -5.81 -9.68
C ILE A 124 -0.47 -5.81 -8.17
N THR A 125 0.51 -5.30 -7.42
CA THR A 125 0.46 -5.29 -5.95
C THR A 125 -0.65 -4.41 -5.39
N THR A 126 -0.91 -3.25 -6.02
CA THR A 126 -2.01 -2.38 -5.60
C THR A 126 -3.36 -3.02 -5.87
N ILE A 127 -3.55 -3.66 -7.04
CA ILE A 127 -4.79 -4.38 -7.35
C ILE A 127 -5.01 -5.52 -6.36
N LEU A 128 -3.99 -6.34 -6.11
CA LEU A 128 -4.08 -7.46 -5.15
C LEU A 128 -4.35 -6.97 -3.72
N ALA A 129 -3.75 -5.85 -3.30
CA ALA A 129 -4.03 -5.26 -1.98
C ALA A 129 -5.46 -4.69 -1.88
N ILE A 130 -6.02 -4.16 -2.98
CA ILE A 130 -7.41 -3.67 -2.97
C ILE A 130 -8.39 -4.86 -2.95
N LEU A 131 -8.09 -5.93 -3.70
CA LEU A 131 -8.94 -7.12 -3.74
C LEU A 131 -9.09 -7.80 -2.38
N SER A 132 -8.08 -7.72 -1.51
CA SER A 132 -8.16 -8.34 -0.18
C SER A 132 -9.26 -7.76 0.71
N PHE A 133 -9.81 -6.58 0.41
CA PHE A 133 -10.92 -5.99 1.16
C PHE A 133 -12.29 -6.50 0.71
N TYR A 134 -12.35 -7.35 -0.32
CA TYR A 134 -13.58 -7.87 -0.92
C TYR A 134 -13.64 -9.40 -0.95
N VAL A 135 -12.61 -10.08 -0.45
CA VAL A 135 -12.60 -11.53 -0.23
C VAL A 135 -13.19 -11.81 1.14
#